data_AF-A0AAE0LNN3-F1
#
_entry.id   AF-A0AAE0LNN3-F1
#
_cell.length_a   1.000
_cell.length_b   1.000
_cell.length_c   1.000
_cell.angle_alpha   90.00
_cell.angle_beta   90.00
_cell.angle_gamma   90.00
#
_symmetry.space_group_name_H-M   'P 1'
#
loop_
_entity.id
_entity.type
_entity.pdbx_description
1 polymer ?
#
loop_
_entity_poly.entity_id
_entity_poly.type
_entity_poly.pdbx_seq_one_letter_code
_entity_poly.pdbx_strand_id
1 'polypeptide(L)'
;MDSHCGPTSFSLDHGGNHADPLTIDTQVPRATRAQSIHQEDEGNATVELASIMMAASNPVSPGPNPPLDPERMQEFIPPTRPSSTPFPQPEPRSTELRCSSCPTNRLLGSNTSDATGLPPPPSTGTTANTGLNDLPTEIHECILDHLFGFRVSATSKSSITRWGTALRHPRRKELSELSLVSGAWRILIQERLYRHIKLKASIESLRSSMAYFSARPHLRSYVKHVEIWFPVFHPKHRPLALSNANTLPTVTPDGLTTASYVLPMDNCSLEEAFYFVAESLPEVCVLTLEGGERKKAPKVRHWIRNSGEQSVRVMPKVHSVRTLISKGQWNLIREEDDFQNIMSALPNLQEWHGSYSKPKSKSYLTMASILAKPMRLTSLDLCIEGDYRRELSFPPYILKVSSRVHFCSRLATGAASPSLEHISYTGRVCKQFFIDLMSKSKDPRNARLKSIDLTVKNCCRQVAHWNESGSGITDMNFINAFEELVIAGIRALGRLKSVEYLRIRYVDLDSPFPPLNPHFLLRNGRCSGVWSDAIIAEMNRAQPSARFEELSESFGEVGYRKDGRMTFNPEFPTSSSRTISLKLSNYALLSAGAP
;
A
#
# COMPACT_ATOMS: atom_id res chain seq x y z
N MET A 1 -34.66 18.11 62.78
CA MET A 1 -34.00 18.99 61.81
C MET A 1 -34.40 18.52 60.41
N ASP A 2 -35.69 18.51 60.09
CA ASP A 2 -36.53 19.69 59.71
C ASP A 2 -36.02 20.30 58.40
N SER A 3 -36.78 20.41 57.30
CA SER A 3 -38.22 20.28 57.08
C SER A 3 -38.53 20.20 55.56
N HIS A 4 -39.63 19.49 55.21
CA HIS A 4 -40.73 19.85 54.27
C HIS A 4 -40.42 20.39 52.86
N CYS A 5 -41.13 20.10 51.76
CA CYS A 5 -42.45 19.54 51.38
C CYS A 5 -42.26 19.09 49.90
N GLY A 6 -42.93 18.12 49.27
CA GLY A 6 -44.28 17.58 49.33
C GLY A 6 -44.68 17.17 47.87
N PRO A 7 -45.64 16.26 47.65
CA PRO A 7 -45.59 15.27 46.56
C PRO A 7 -46.75 15.39 45.54
N THR A 8 -46.70 14.64 44.44
CA THR A 8 -47.90 14.26 43.67
C THR A 8 -47.81 12.82 43.14
N SER A 9 -48.79 12.01 43.53
CA SER A 9 -49.08 10.67 43.00
C SER A 9 -50.59 10.43 43.02
N PHE A 10 -51.04 9.46 42.19
CA PHE A 10 -52.39 8.87 42.02
C PHE A 10 -53.32 9.61 41.04
N SER A 11 -54.08 8.98 40.12
CA SER A 11 -54.41 7.57 39.86
C SER A 11 -55.30 7.42 38.60
N LEU A 12 -55.10 6.34 37.84
CA LEU A 12 -56.08 5.40 37.22
C LEU A 12 -57.37 5.88 36.50
N ASP A 13 -57.43 5.49 35.20
CA ASP A 13 -58.46 4.66 34.54
C ASP A 13 -59.91 5.14 34.30
N HIS A 14 -60.32 5.17 33.01
CA HIS A 14 -61.40 4.37 32.37
C HIS A 14 -62.02 5.06 31.14
N GLY A 15 -62.28 4.27 30.07
CA GLY A 15 -63.30 4.61 29.07
C GLY A 15 -62.94 4.26 27.62
N GLY A 16 -63.17 3.02 27.21
CA GLY A 16 -63.24 2.64 25.80
C GLY A 16 -64.58 3.03 25.17
N ASN A 17 -64.62 3.11 23.83
CA ASN A 17 -65.80 2.78 23.04
C ASN A 17 -65.42 2.40 21.60
N HIS A 18 -65.98 1.26 21.18
CA HIS A 18 -65.94 0.63 19.87
C HIS A 18 -66.71 1.42 18.78
N ALA A 19 -66.27 1.30 17.53
CA ALA A 19 -67.09 1.01 16.33
C ALA A 19 -66.22 0.94 15.04
N ASP A 20 -65.74 -0.26 14.70
CA ASP A 20 -65.97 -1.06 13.47
C ASP A 20 -66.25 -0.44 12.08
N PRO A 21 -66.10 -1.22 10.97
CA PRO A 21 -65.18 -0.90 9.87
C PRO A 21 -65.86 -0.66 8.51
N LEU A 22 -65.10 -0.18 7.52
CA LEU A 22 -65.52 -0.20 6.11
C LEU A 22 -64.48 -0.91 5.22
N THR A 23 -64.86 -2.12 4.87
CA THR A 23 -64.46 -2.93 3.70
C THR A 23 -64.78 -2.23 2.39
N ILE A 24 -63.83 -2.20 1.44
CA ILE A 24 -64.12 -2.32 0.01
C ILE A 24 -63.12 -3.30 -0.60
N ASP A 25 -63.68 -4.40 -1.08
CA ASP A 25 -63.07 -5.46 -1.86
C ASP A 25 -63.15 -5.09 -3.36
N THR A 26 -62.15 -5.48 -4.16
CA THR A 26 -62.36 -5.64 -5.61
C THR A 26 -61.35 -6.64 -6.16
N GLN A 27 -61.89 -7.78 -6.57
CA GLN A 27 -61.20 -8.94 -7.09
C GLN A 27 -60.75 -8.77 -8.56
N VAL A 28 -59.48 -9.12 -8.80
CA VAL A 28 -58.87 -10.00 -9.85
C VAL A 28 -59.51 -10.04 -11.27
N PRO A 29 -58.72 -10.10 -12.37
CA PRO A 29 -58.28 -11.42 -12.85
C PRO A 29 -56.81 -11.53 -13.27
N ARG A 30 -56.28 -12.72 -12.97
CA ARG A 30 -54.99 -13.28 -13.34
C ARG A 30 -55.03 -13.71 -14.81
N ALA A 31 -54.12 -13.21 -15.65
CA ALA A 31 -53.93 -13.65 -17.03
C ALA A 31 -52.58 -14.39 -17.19
N THR A 32 -52.72 -15.70 -17.40
CA THR A 32 -52.01 -16.59 -18.34
C THR A 32 -50.54 -16.30 -18.70
N ARG A 33 -49.68 -17.19 -18.21
CA ARG A 33 -48.31 -17.43 -18.64
C ARG A 33 -48.30 -18.13 -20.00
N ALA A 34 -47.76 -17.47 -21.03
CA ALA A 34 -47.35 -18.12 -22.29
C ALA A 34 -45.85 -18.42 -22.26
N GLN A 35 -45.48 -19.54 -22.86
CA GLN A 35 -44.15 -20.15 -22.87
C GLN A 35 -43.27 -19.59 -24.02
N SER A 36 -41.97 -19.48 -23.74
CA SER A 36 -40.82 -19.89 -24.57
C SER A 36 -40.73 -19.44 -26.03
N ILE A 37 -39.71 -18.64 -26.36
CA ILE A 37 -38.69 -18.95 -27.40
C ILE A 37 -37.31 -18.45 -26.89
N HIS A 38 -36.38 -19.39 -26.69
CA HIS A 38 -34.92 -19.18 -26.53
C HIS A 38 -34.34 -18.48 -27.77
N GLN A 39 -33.25 -17.72 -27.67
CA GLN A 39 -31.88 -17.99 -28.18
C GLN A 39 -31.40 -16.60 -28.70
N GLU A 40 -30.23 -16.00 -28.46
CA GLU A 40 -28.85 -16.43 -28.16
C GLU A 40 -28.14 -15.29 -27.36
N ASP A 41 -26.90 -15.55 -26.94
CA ASP A 41 -25.85 -14.58 -26.51
C ASP A 41 -25.50 -14.39 -25.01
N GLU A 42 -25.85 -15.35 -24.14
CA GLU A 42 -25.29 -15.44 -22.77
C GLU A 42 -23.98 -16.26 -22.67
N GLY A 43 -23.41 -16.71 -23.79
CA GLY A 43 -22.25 -17.61 -23.83
C GLY A 43 -20.87 -16.94 -23.87
N ASN A 44 -20.75 -15.71 -24.35
CA ASN A 44 -19.43 -15.06 -24.53
C ASN A 44 -19.02 -14.10 -23.40
N ALA A 45 -19.96 -13.61 -22.60
CA ALA A 45 -19.67 -12.63 -21.54
C ALA A 45 -19.11 -13.26 -20.24
N THR A 46 -19.19 -14.58 -20.08
CA THR A 46 -18.76 -15.29 -18.86
C THR A 46 -17.34 -15.86 -18.96
N VAL A 47 -16.82 -16.08 -20.18
CA VAL A 47 -15.48 -16.66 -20.42
C VAL A 47 -14.37 -15.60 -20.28
N GLU A 48 -14.62 -14.33 -20.63
CA GLU A 48 -13.63 -13.25 -20.46
C GLU A 48 -13.47 -12.77 -19.01
N LEU A 49 -14.46 -12.97 -18.13
CA LEU A 49 -14.40 -12.54 -16.73
C LEU A 49 -13.61 -13.50 -15.82
N ALA A 50 -13.45 -14.77 -16.25
CA ALA A 50 -12.75 -15.80 -15.49
C ALA A 50 -11.20 -15.73 -15.64
N SER A 51 -10.71 -15.20 -16.76
CA SER A 51 -9.26 -15.14 -17.03
C SER A 51 -8.50 -14.04 -16.27
N ILE A 52 -9.19 -13.11 -15.60
CA ILE A 52 -8.58 -11.92 -14.97
C ILE A 52 -8.44 -12.05 -13.43
N MET A 53 -8.94 -13.14 -12.81
CA MET A 53 -8.92 -13.30 -11.34
C MET A 53 -7.78 -14.15 -10.75
N MET A 54 -6.81 -14.61 -11.55
CA MET A 54 -5.70 -15.45 -11.06
C MET A 54 -4.39 -14.70 -10.76
N ALA A 55 -4.43 -13.81 -9.77
CA ALA A 55 -3.22 -13.30 -9.12
C ALA A 55 -3.37 -13.33 -7.59
N ALA A 56 -3.61 -14.53 -7.05
CA ALA A 56 -3.46 -14.81 -5.63
C ALA A 56 -2.50 -16.00 -5.47
N SER A 57 -1.37 -15.76 -4.83
CA SER A 57 -0.30 -16.73 -4.64
C SER A 57 -0.71 -17.78 -3.59
N ASN A 58 -0.96 -19.01 -4.03
CA ASN A 58 -0.99 -20.18 -3.15
C ASN A 58 0.44 -20.73 -2.96
N PRO A 59 0.82 -21.21 -1.77
CA PRO A 59 2.06 -21.95 -1.59
C PRO A 59 1.93 -23.36 -2.18
N VAL A 60 2.85 -23.74 -3.05
CA VAL A 60 2.94 -25.10 -3.62
C VAL A 60 3.51 -26.06 -2.57
N SER A 61 2.81 -27.15 -2.29
CA SER A 61 3.31 -28.28 -1.50
C SER A 61 4.28 -29.15 -2.33
N PRO A 62 5.37 -29.67 -1.76
CA PRO A 62 6.30 -30.52 -2.51
C PRO A 62 5.70 -31.93 -2.70
N GLY A 63 5.61 -32.37 -3.95
CA GLY A 63 5.30 -33.76 -4.30
C GLY A 63 6.49 -34.70 -4.06
N PRO A 64 6.27 -36.03 -4.07
CA PRO A 64 7.27 -37.03 -3.68
C PRO A 64 8.34 -37.23 -4.76
N ASN A 65 9.60 -37.35 -4.34
CA ASN A 65 10.74 -37.62 -5.22
C ASN A 65 10.77 -39.11 -5.65
N PRO A 66 11.09 -39.43 -6.92
CA PRO A 66 11.42 -40.78 -7.35
C PRO A 66 12.85 -41.20 -6.89
N PRO A 67 13.15 -42.50 -6.82
CA PRO A 67 14.36 -43.02 -6.17
C PRO A 67 15.63 -42.74 -6.97
N LEU A 68 16.74 -42.53 -6.24
CA LEU A 68 18.07 -42.26 -6.77
C LEU A 68 18.82 -43.59 -7.02
N ASP A 69 19.28 -43.80 -8.24
CA ASP A 69 20.34 -44.78 -8.54
C ASP A 69 21.72 -44.13 -8.36
N PRO A 70 22.71 -44.82 -7.77
CA PRO A 70 24.05 -44.30 -7.63
C PRO A 70 24.90 -44.73 -8.84
N GLU A 71 25.60 -43.82 -9.51
CA GLU A 71 26.96 -44.10 -10.01
C GLU A 71 27.73 -42.90 -10.60
N ARG A 72 29.01 -42.88 -10.21
CA ARG A 72 30.21 -42.27 -10.82
C ARG A 72 30.39 -40.73 -10.83
N MET A 73 31.33 -40.30 -9.98
CA MET A 73 32.04 -39.03 -10.09
C MET A 73 32.80 -38.95 -11.43
N GLN A 74 32.38 -38.06 -12.31
CA GLN A 74 33.21 -37.52 -13.38
C GLN A 74 33.38 -36.01 -13.16
N GLU A 75 34.64 -35.58 -13.30
CA GLU A 75 35.11 -34.21 -13.14
C GLU A 75 34.40 -33.27 -14.13
N PHE A 76 33.60 -32.34 -13.60
CA PHE A 76 32.78 -31.43 -14.40
C PHE A 76 33.63 -30.25 -14.90
N ILE A 77 33.96 -30.24 -16.18
CA ILE A 77 34.47 -29.04 -16.87
C ILE A 77 33.26 -28.33 -17.50
N PRO A 78 32.92 -27.10 -17.06
CA PRO A 78 31.78 -26.37 -17.62
C PRO A 78 32.01 -26.02 -19.09
N PRO A 79 31.03 -26.23 -19.99
CA PRO A 79 31.18 -25.86 -21.39
C PRO A 79 31.15 -24.33 -21.58
N THR A 80 32.02 -23.84 -22.46
CA THR A 80 32.06 -22.43 -22.88
C THR A 80 30.74 -22.05 -23.57
N ARG A 81 30.16 -20.91 -23.20
CA ARG A 81 28.87 -20.43 -23.71
C ARG A 81 28.92 -20.19 -25.24
N PRO A 82 28.00 -20.74 -26.04
CA PRO A 82 27.92 -20.43 -27.47
C PRO A 82 27.52 -18.97 -27.71
N SER A 83 28.05 -18.38 -28.79
CA SER A 83 27.99 -16.96 -29.15
C SER A 83 26.60 -16.43 -29.56
N SER A 84 25.53 -17.20 -29.39
CA SER A 84 24.19 -16.92 -29.91
C SER A 84 23.12 -16.58 -28.86
N THR A 85 23.49 -16.25 -27.62
CA THR A 85 22.52 -15.83 -26.59
C THR A 85 22.28 -14.29 -26.59
N PRO A 86 21.04 -13.80 -26.64
CA PRO A 86 20.71 -12.38 -26.87
C PRO A 86 20.61 -11.55 -25.57
N PHE A 87 21.40 -11.88 -24.54
CA PHE A 87 21.42 -11.10 -23.29
C PHE A 87 22.61 -10.14 -23.30
N PRO A 88 22.40 -8.81 -23.20
CA PRO A 88 23.50 -7.85 -23.17
C PRO A 88 24.35 -8.05 -21.91
N GLN A 89 25.67 -7.92 -22.06
CA GLN A 89 26.61 -7.83 -20.94
C GLN A 89 26.18 -6.68 -20.02
N PRO A 90 26.23 -6.84 -18.68
CA PRO A 90 26.22 -5.67 -17.82
C PRO A 90 27.50 -4.87 -18.11
N GLU A 91 27.35 -3.71 -18.76
CA GLU A 91 28.45 -2.75 -18.89
C GLU A 91 28.99 -2.45 -17.49
N PRO A 92 30.32 -2.47 -17.30
CA PRO A 92 30.92 -2.05 -16.05
C PRO A 92 30.71 -0.54 -15.93
N ARG A 93 29.67 -0.13 -15.20
CA ARG A 93 29.57 1.26 -14.74
C ARG A 93 30.78 1.53 -13.85
N SER A 94 31.70 2.34 -14.36
CA SER A 94 32.81 2.92 -13.62
C SER A 94 32.27 3.66 -12.41
N THR A 95 32.23 2.97 -11.28
CA THR A 95 31.95 3.58 -9.99
C THR A 95 33.28 3.57 -9.26
N GLU A 96 34.08 4.61 -9.48
CA GLU A 96 35.22 4.89 -8.62
C GLU A 96 34.69 5.04 -7.19
N LEU A 97 34.90 4.00 -6.38
CA LEU A 97 34.63 4.01 -4.95
C LEU A 97 35.63 4.94 -4.27
N ARG A 98 35.31 6.25 -4.21
CA ARG A 98 36.04 7.18 -3.33
C ARG A 98 35.51 7.01 -1.91
N CYS A 99 36.34 6.38 -1.07
CA CYS A 99 36.13 6.33 0.37
C CYS A 99 35.99 7.75 0.92
N SER A 100 34.83 8.07 1.49
CA SER A 100 34.48 9.41 1.99
C SER A 100 35.01 9.69 3.40
N SER A 101 35.82 8.79 3.97
CA SER A 101 36.21 8.81 5.39
C SER A 101 37.71 8.65 5.63
N CYS A 102 38.57 8.78 4.62
CA CYS A 102 40.02 8.89 4.84
C CYS A 102 40.43 10.36 5.09
N PRO A 103 41.03 10.70 6.24
CA PRO A 103 41.64 11.99 6.45
C PRO A 103 43.07 12.02 5.88
N THR A 104 43.47 13.17 5.35
CA THR A 104 44.83 13.57 4.85
C THR A 104 45.27 12.89 3.53
N ASN A 105 45.76 13.58 2.49
CA ASN A 105 46.40 14.89 2.43
C ASN A 105 46.35 15.44 0.98
N ARG A 106 45.84 16.66 0.78
CA ARG A 106 46.15 17.50 -0.38
C ARG A 106 47.00 18.65 0.13
N LEU A 107 48.24 18.76 -0.36
CA LEU A 107 49.04 19.98 -0.61
C LEU A 107 50.34 19.47 -1.27
N LEU A 108 50.45 19.54 -2.60
CA LEU A 108 51.16 20.59 -3.37
C LEU A 108 52.67 20.69 -3.08
N GLY A 109 53.47 20.28 -4.07
CA GLY A 109 54.46 21.16 -4.69
C GLY A 109 55.92 21.15 -4.19
N SER A 110 56.80 20.68 -5.10
CA SER A 110 58.14 21.22 -5.42
C SER A 110 59.34 20.99 -4.49
N ASN A 111 60.25 20.14 -4.99
CA ASN A 111 61.72 20.21 -5.00
C ASN A 111 62.48 20.65 -3.74
N THR A 112 63.28 19.73 -3.19
CA THR A 112 64.75 19.89 -3.07
C THR A 112 65.39 18.57 -2.65
N SER A 113 66.51 18.26 -3.31
CA SER A 113 67.41 17.14 -3.05
C SER A 113 68.12 17.30 -1.70
N ASP A 114 68.28 16.23 -0.93
CA ASP A 114 69.62 15.72 -0.60
C ASP A 114 69.61 14.37 0.11
N ALA A 115 70.72 13.67 -0.06
CA ALA A 115 70.99 12.28 0.24
C ALA A 115 70.95 11.89 1.73
N THR A 116 70.68 10.61 2.00
CA THR A 116 71.60 9.61 2.62
C THR A 116 70.81 8.63 3.49
N GLY A 117 70.97 7.32 3.24
CA GLY A 117 70.60 6.26 4.18
C GLY A 117 69.55 5.26 3.65
N LEU A 118 70.01 4.26 2.89
CA LEU A 118 69.26 3.03 2.62
C LEU A 118 69.04 2.24 3.92
N PRO A 119 67.80 1.94 4.36
CA PRO A 119 67.53 0.83 5.25
C PRO A 119 67.50 -0.49 4.45
N PRO A 120 67.81 -1.63 5.07
CA PRO A 120 67.85 -2.93 4.40
C PRO A 120 66.45 -3.33 3.87
N PRO A 121 66.38 -4.21 2.86
CA PRO A 121 65.10 -4.66 2.31
C PRO A 121 64.28 -5.32 3.43
N PRO A 122 62.97 -5.01 3.56
CA PRO A 122 62.12 -5.73 4.49
C PRO A 122 62.13 -7.20 4.11
N SER A 123 62.51 -8.00 5.09
CA SER A 123 62.53 -9.45 5.06
C SER A 123 61.22 -9.97 4.47
N THR A 124 61.36 -10.86 3.49
CA THR A 124 60.37 -11.86 3.04
C THR A 124 58.98 -11.63 3.62
N GLY A 125 58.14 -10.94 2.84
CA GLY A 125 56.74 -10.73 3.17
C GLY A 125 56.11 -12.08 3.52
N THR A 126 55.76 -12.24 4.78
CA THR A 126 54.78 -13.22 5.21
C THR A 126 53.57 -12.96 4.32
N THR A 127 53.26 -13.89 3.42
CA THR A 127 51.98 -13.88 2.73
C THR A 127 50.93 -13.90 3.83
N ALA A 128 50.38 -12.73 4.14
CA ALA A 128 49.25 -12.61 5.02
C ALA A 128 48.14 -13.41 4.34
N ASN A 129 47.96 -14.64 4.77
CA ASN A 129 46.81 -15.45 4.43
C ASN A 129 45.61 -14.75 5.05
N THR A 130 45.11 -13.70 4.41
CA THR A 130 43.82 -13.09 4.74
C THR A 130 42.77 -14.14 4.46
N GLY A 131 42.36 -14.85 5.50
CA GLY A 131 41.26 -15.78 5.43
C GLY A 131 39.97 -15.02 5.19
N LEU A 132 38.92 -15.73 4.74
CA LEU A 132 37.59 -15.14 4.56
C LEU A 132 37.14 -14.36 5.81
N ASN A 133 37.48 -14.85 7.01
CA ASN A 133 37.08 -14.26 8.29
C ASN A 133 37.81 -12.96 8.64
N ASP A 134 38.93 -12.67 7.98
CA ASP A 134 39.73 -11.47 8.21
C ASP A 134 39.30 -10.30 7.31
N LEU A 135 38.30 -10.54 6.45
CA LEU A 135 37.74 -9.51 5.59
C LEU A 135 36.91 -8.50 6.41
N PRO A 136 36.95 -7.21 6.05
CA PRO A 136 36.06 -6.21 6.62
C PRO A 136 34.58 -6.58 6.44
N THR A 137 33.73 -6.13 7.36
CA THR A 137 32.30 -6.43 7.35
C THR A 137 31.63 -5.91 6.07
N GLU A 138 32.12 -4.81 5.51
CA GLU A 138 31.67 -4.20 4.26
C GLU A 138 31.84 -5.16 3.08
N ILE A 139 32.96 -5.89 3.02
CA ILE A 139 33.22 -6.88 1.96
C ILE A 139 32.29 -8.07 2.11
N HIS A 140 32.07 -8.53 3.34
CA HIS A 140 31.08 -9.56 3.62
C HIS A 140 29.67 -9.13 3.19
N GLU A 141 29.27 -7.89 3.47
CA GLU A 141 27.99 -7.35 3.03
C GLU A 141 27.89 -7.24 1.51
N CYS A 142 28.95 -6.84 0.81
CA CYS A 142 28.97 -6.80 -0.65
C CYS A 142 28.81 -8.20 -1.27
N ILE A 143 29.50 -9.21 -0.73
CA ILE A 143 29.34 -10.61 -1.19
C ILE A 143 27.91 -11.07 -0.96
N LEU A 144 27.36 -10.82 0.22
CA LEU A 144 25.98 -11.18 0.52
C LEU A 144 24.99 -10.38 -0.33
N ASP A 145 25.23 -9.11 -0.65
CA ASP A 145 24.37 -8.32 -1.55
C ASP A 145 24.41 -8.83 -2.99
N HIS A 146 25.54 -9.37 -3.43
CA HIS A 146 25.62 -10.06 -4.70
C HIS A 146 24.81 -11.37 -4.72
N LEU A 147 24.86 -12.14 -3.62
CA LEU A 147 24.15 -13.43 -3.49
C LEU A 147 22.64 -13.28 -3.20
N PHE A 148 22.27 -12.28 -2.40
CA PHE A 148 20.92 -12.07 -1.87
C PHE A 148 20.24 -10.83 -2.44
N GLY A 149 20.90 -10.03 -3.28
CA GLY A 149 20.41 -8.69 -3.63
C GLY A 149 20.61 -7.68 -2.50
N PHE A 150 20.51 -6.39 -2.86
CA PHE A 150 20.79 -5.28 -1.94
C PHE A 150 19.82 -5.20 -0.76
N ARG A 151 20.37 -4.96 0.44
CA ARG A 151 19.58 -4.64 1.64
C ARG A 151 18.89 -3.29 1.44
N VAL A 152 17.56 -3.26 1.53
CA VAL A 152 16.82 -1.99 1.56
C VAL A 152 16.63 -1.56 3.01
N SER A 153 16.99 -0.31 3.34
CA SER A 153 16.80 0.22 4.68
C SER A 153 15.33 0.19 5.09
N ALA A 154 15.07 -0.22 6.35
CA ALA A 154 13.72 -0.34 6.87
C ALA A 154 13.00 1.02 7.04
N THR A 155 13.77 2.11 7.04
CA THR A 155 13.29 3.48 7.20
C THR A 155 13.13 4.22 5.86
N SER A 156 13.49 3.58 4.74
CA SER A 156 13.42 4.25 3.43
C SER A 156 11.99 4.25 2.88
N LYS A 157 11.47 5.42 2.50
CA LYS A 157 10.10 5.62 1.98
C LYS A 157 9.80 4.80 0.71
N SER A 158 10.80 4.55 -0.14
CA SER A 158 10.66 3.73 -1.36
C SER A 158 10.61 2.22 -1.06
N SER A 159 10.97 1.82 0.16
CA SER A 159 11.04 0.43 0.57
C SER A 159 9.70 -0.05 1.14
N ILE A 160 9.02 0.74 1.97
CA ILE A 160 7.86 0.32 2.80
C ILE A 160 6.74 -0.35 1.97
N THR A 161 6.55 0.06 0.71
CA THR A 161 5.55 -0.50 -0.21
C THR A 161 6.06 -1.68 -1.08
N ARG A 162 7.36 -1.98 -1.08
CA ARG A 162 8.04 -2.95 -1.94
C ARG A 162 8.78 -4.09 -1.22
N TRP A 163 8.62 -4.27 0.09
CA TRP A 163 9.27 -5.41 0.80
C TRP A 163 8.74 -6.77 0.32
N GLY A 164 7.54 -6.79 -0.27
CA GLY A 164 6.97 -7.98 -0.89
C GLY A 164 7.75 -8.51 -2.09
N THR A 165 8.60 -7.71 -2.74
CA THR A 165 9.46 -8.14 -3.86
C THR A 165 10.93 -8.19 -3.50
N ALA A 166 11.39 -7.43 -2.49
CA ALA A 166 12.80 -7.36 -2.11
C ALA A 166 13.32 -8.60 -1.34
N LEU A 167 12.45 -9.46 -0.79
CA LEU A 167 12.86 -10.50 0.17
C LEU A 167 12.28 -11.90 -0.09
N ARG A 168 11.71 -12.14 -1.28
CA ARG A 168 11.26 -13.50 -1.66
C ARG A 168 12.44 -14.26 -2.26
N HIS A 169 13.35 -14.72 -1.41
CA HIS A 169 14.30 -15.75 -1.82
C HIS A 169 13.61 -17.11 -1.77
N PRO A 170 13.42 -17.80 -2.90
CA PRO A 170 12.84 -19.15 -2.93
C PRO A 170 13.72 -20.23 -2.26
N ARG A 171 14.90 -19.87 -1.75
CA ARG A 171 15.93 -20.80 -1.25
C ARG A 171 16.31 -20.61 0.23
N ARG A 172 15.34 -20.29 1.11
CA ARG A 172 15.62 -19.98 2.54
C ARG A 172 16.46 -21.04 3.27
N LYS A 173 16.36 -22.32 2.90
CA LYS A 173 17.10 -23.42 3.53
C LYS A 173 18.58 -23.41 3.13
N GLU A 174 18.89 -23.47 1.83
CA GLU A 174 20.26 -23.38 1.29
C GLU A 174 20.96 -22.08 1.74
N LEU A 175 20.21 -20.99 1.81
CA LEU A 175 20.72 -19.69 2.25
C LEU A 175 20.98 -19.63 3.77
N SER A 176 20.25 -20.42 4.57
CA SER A 176 20.51 -20.51 6.00
C SER A 176 21.78 -21.30 6.31
N GLU A 177 22.18 -22.25 5.47
CA GLU A 177 23.41 -23.03 5.62
C GLU A 177 24.65 -22.16 5.47
N LEU A 178 24.58 -21.06 4.70
CA LEU A 178 25.65 -20.07 4.61
C LEU A 178 25.97 -19.41 5.97
N SER A 179 25.05 -19.44 6.94
CA SER A 179 25.32 -18.98 8.32
C SER A 179 26.31 -19.86 9.07
N LEU A 180 26.67 -21.02 8.51
CA LEU A 180 27.66 -21.95 9.06
C LEU A 180 29.07 -21.67 8.55
N VAL A 181 29.23 -20.86 7.50
CA VAL A 181 30.53 -20.52 6.89
C VAL A 181 31.46 -19.83 7.88
N SER A 182 30.94 -18.85 8.64
CA SER A 182 31.70 -18.15 9.68
C SER A 182 30.80 -17.48 10.71
N GLY A 183 31.38 -17.05 11.84
CA GLY A 183 30.66 -16.26 12.85
C GLY A 183 30.15 -14.93 12.29
N ALA A 184 30.95 -14.23 11.47
CA ALA A 184 30.54 -12.98 10.83
C ALA A 184 29.35 -13.20 9.87
N TRP A 185 29.42 -14.25 9.03
CA TRP A 185 28.33 -14.61 8.13
C TRP A 185 27.08 -15.03 8.90
N ARG A 186 27.23 -15.73 10.03
CA ARG A 186 26.10 -16.10 10.89
C ARG A 186 25.28 -14.88 11.30
N ILE A 187 25.96 -13.84 11.81
CA ILE A 187 25.31 -12.61 12.27
C ILE A 187 24.61 -11.92 11.08
N LEU A 188 25.34 -11.68 9.99
CA LEU A 188 24.81 -10.96 8.83
C LEU A 188 23.63 -11.69 8.16
N ILE A 189 23.71 -13.02 8.05
CA ILE A 189 22.65 -13.84 7.44
C ILE A 189 21.44 -13.92 8.35
N GLN A 190 21.62 -14.15 9.66
CA GLN A 190 20.50 -14.14 10.61
C GLN A 190 19.82 -12.77 10.64
N GLU A 191 20.59 -11.69 10.62
CA GLU A 191 20.04 -10.34 10.54
C GLU A 191 19.17 -10.17 9.29
N ARG A 192 19.57 -10.70 8.13
CA ARG A 192 18.78 -10.65 6.88
C ARG A 192 17.53 -11.55 6.95
N LEU A 193 17.68 -12.80 7.42
CA LEU A 193 16.60 -13.79 7.45
C LEU A 193 15.49 -13.43 8.43
N TYR A 194 15.85 -12.93 9.62
CA TYR A 194 14.90 -12.59 10.69
C TYR A 194 14.43 -11.14 10.66
N ARG A 195 15.03 -10.27 9.82
CA ARG A 195 14.63 -8.86 9.71
C ARG A 195 13.12 -8.66 9.57
N HIS A 196 12.51 -9.51 8.74
CA HIS A 196 11.09 -9.50 8.45
C HIS A 196 10.54 -10.92 8.55
N ILE A 197 9.59 -11.11 9.46
CA ILE A 197 8.86 -12.37 9.62
C ILE A 197 7.38 -12.17 9.30
N LYS A 198 6.77 -13.16 8.65
CA LYS A 198 5.32 -13.20 8.42
C LYS A 198 4.74 -14.38 9.19
N LEU A 199 3.74 -14.10 10.02
CA LEU A 199 3.08 -15.07 10.89
C LEU A 199 1.61 -15.17 10.51
N LYS A 200 1.10 -16.40 10.54
CA LYS A 200 -0.34 -16.65 10.49
C LYS A 200 -0.92 -16.28 11.85
N ALA A 201 -2.00 -15.52 11.88
CA ALA A 201 -2.66 -15.07 13.11
C ALA A 201 -3.59 -16.16 13.68
N SER A 202 -3.06 -17.36 13.89
CA SER A 202 -3.74 -18.41 14.65
C SER A 202 -3.11 -18.57 16.03
N ILE A 203 -3.91 -19.02 17.00
CA ILE A 203 -3.45 -19.25 18.37
C ILE A 203 -2.23 -20.17 18.39
N GLU A 204 -2.27 -21.25 17.61
CA GLU A 204 -1.17 -22.22 17.54
C GLU A 204 0.10 -21.61 16.93
N SER A 205 -0.04 -20.85 15.85
CA SER A 205 1.10 -20.19 15.20
C SER A 205 1.78 -19.19 16.12
N LEU A 206 1.01 -18.41 16.90
CA LEU A 206 1.58 -17.48 17.88
C LEU A 206 2.28 -18.22 19.02
N ARG A 207 1.67 -19.28 19.58
CA ARG A 207 2.29 -20.10 20.64
C ARG A 207 3.58 -20.74 20.19
N SER A 208 3.57 -21.39 19.02
CA SER A 208 4.75 -21.99 18.41
C SER A 208 5.85 -20.95 18.17
N SER A 209 5.49 -19.74 17.72
CA SER A 209 6.45 -18.64 17.52
C SER A 209 7.03 -18.14 18.86
N MET A 210 6.19 -18.01 19.89
CA MET A 210 6.63 -17.60 21.22
C MET A 210 7.61 -18.61 21.82
N ALA A 211 7.30 -19.91 21.73
CA ALA A 211 8.21 -20.98 22.16
C ALA A 211 9.53 -20.95 21.35
N TYR A 212 9.45 -20.74 20.04
CA TYR A 212 10.61 -20.66 19.16
C TYR A 212 11.60 -19.56 19.57
N PHE A 213 11.10 -18.34 19.83
CA PHE A 213 11.91 -17.19 20.23
C PHE A 213 12.36 -17.26 21.69
N SER A 214 11.58 -17.91 22.57
CA SER A 214 11.99 -18.17 23.95
C SER A 214 13.18 -19.12 24.01
N ALA A 215 13.18 -20.16 23.17
CA ALA A 215 14.31 -21.08 23.05
C ALA A 215 15.52 -20.46 22.34
N ARG A 216 15.35 -19.33 21.63
CA ARG A 216 16.40 -18.66 20.85
C ARG A 216 16.41 -17.14 21.09
N PRO A 217 16.76 -16.68 22.30
CA PRO A 217 16.64 -15.27 22.66
C PRO A 217 17.46 -14.33 21.76
N HIS A 218 18.62 -14.79 21.28
CA HIS A 218 19.51 -14.03 20.40
C HIS A 218 18.88 -13.64 19.05
N LEU A 219 17.85 -14.37 18.58
CA LEU A 219 17.18 -14.06 17.30
C LEU A 219 16.16 -12.94 17.42
N ARG A 220 15.71 -12.62 18.65
CA ARG A 220 14.62 -11.67 18.91
C ARG A 220 14.99 -10.24 18.50
N SER A 221 16.25 -9.85 18.69
CA SER A 221 16.76 -8.52 18.35
C SER A 221 16.85 -8.28 16.85
N TYR A 222 17.00 -9.33 16.04
CA TYR A 222 17.05 -9.21 14.58
C TYR A 222 15.70 -8.87 13.94
N VAL A 223 14.58 -9.15 14.62
CA VAL A 223 13.24 -8.90 14.07
C VAL A 223 12.91 -7.41 14.15
N LYS A 224 12.93 -6.73 12.99
CA LYS A 224 12.56 -5.31 12.86
C LYS A 224 11.15 -5.12 12.34
N HIS A 225 10.62 -6.10 11.61
CA HIS A 225 9.29 -6.08 11.04
C HIS A 225 8.58 -7.42 11.24
N VAL A 226 7.34 -7.36 11.74
CA VAL A 226 6.44 -8.50 11.82
C VAL A 226 5.16 -8.24 11.02
N GLU A 227 4.79 -9.17 10.15
CA GLU A 227 3.51 -9.18 9.44
C GLU A 227 2.61 -10.28 10.01
N ILE A 228 1.51 -9.87 10.64
CA ILE A 228 0.50 -10.77 11.23
C ILE A 228 -0.70 -10.81 10.29
N TRP A 229 -0.88 -11.96 9.64
CA TRP A 229 -1.94 -12.20 8.66
C TRP A 229 -3.09 -12.99 9.27
N PHE A 230 -4.29 -12.40 9.29
CA PHE A 230 -5.52 -13.04 9.74
C PHE A 230 -6.19 -13.77 8.58
N PRO A 231 -6.15 -15.11 8.55
CA PRO A 231 -6.79 -15.87 7.51
C PRO A 231 -8.30 -15.63 7.52
N VAL A 232 -8.88 -15.49 6.33
CA VAL A 232 -10.33 -15.36 6.13
C VAL A 232 -10.98 -16.66 5.67
N PHE A 233 -10.18 -17.66 5.33
CA PHE A 233 -10.59 -19.03 5.03
C PHE A 233 -9.42 -20.01 5.20
N HIS A 234 -9.73 -21.29 5.35
CA HIS A 234 -8.78 -22.37 5.11
C HIS A 234 -9.46 -23.49 4.31
N PRO A 235 -8.68 -24.30 3.57
CA PRO A 235 -9.22 -25.50 2.96
C PRO A 235 -9.83 -26.39 4.04
N LYS A 236 -11.01 -26.96 3.78
CA LYS A 236 -11.59 -28.00 4.60
C LYS A 236 -10.81 -29.27 4.33
N HIS A 237 -9.72 -29.49 5.06
CA HIS A 237 -9.09 -30.80 5.11
C HIS A 237 -10.01 -31.72 5.90
N ARG A 238 -10.97 -32.35 5.22
CA ARG A 238 -11.63 -33.54 5.77
C ARG A 238 -10.56 -34.64 5.77
N PRO A 239 -10.38 -35.41 6.85
CA PRO A 239 -9.61 -36.64 6.78
C PRO A 239 -10.19 -37.49 5.65
N LEU A 240 -9.35 -37.91 4.70
CA LEU A 240 -9.72 -38.74 3.56
C LEU A 240 -10.39 -40.07 3.98
N ALA A 241 -10.30 -40.44 5.27
CA ALA A 241 -10.81 -41.69 5.82
C ALA A 241 -12.32 -41.72 6.18
N LEU A 242 -13.06 -40.59 6.13
CA LEU A 242 -14.49 -40.55 6.54
C LEU A 242 -15.43 -39.92 5.50
N SER A 243 -14.98 -39.73 4.26
CA SER A 243 -15.90 -39.36 3.18
C SER A 243 -16.33 -40.63 2.47
N ASN A 244 -17.61 -40.99 2.58
CA ASN A 244 -18.21 -42.01 1.72
C ASN A 244 -17.85 -41.68 0.27
N ALA A 245 -16.95 -42.48 -0.29
CA ALA A 245 -16.34 -42.28 -1.59
C ALA A 245 -17.34 -42.66 -2.69
N ASN A 246 -18.31 -41.79 -2.98
CA ASN A 246 -19.19 -41.96 -4.14
C ASN A 246 -19.59 -40.64 -4.83
N THR A 247 -19.03 -39.51 -4.45
CA THR A 247 -19.18 -38.27 -5.25
C THR A 247 -17.92 -38.05 -6.07
N LEU A 248 -17.97 -38.42 -7.35
CA LEU A 248 -16.98 -38.01 -8.34
C LEU A 248 -16.83 -36.47 -8.32
N PRO A 249 -15.60 -35.94 -8.42
CA PRO A 249 -15.39 -34.50 -8.51
C PRO A 249 -16.11 -33.97 -9.76
N THR A 250 -16.99 -32.99 -9.57
CA THR A 250 -17.66 -32.32 -10.68
C THR A 250 -16.63 -31.50 -11.44
N VAL A 251 -16.31 -31.92 -12.67
CA VAL A 251 -15.44 -31.17 -13.59
C VAL A 251 -16.28 -30.03 -14.16
N THR A 252 -16.02 -28.80 -13.72
CA THR A 252 -16.47 -27.59 -14.42
C THR A 252 -15.50 -27.29 -15.57
N PRO A 253 -15.95 -26.63 -16.66
CA PRO A 253 -15.11 -26.31 -17.83
C PRO A 253 -13.82 -25.52 -17.52
N ASP A 254 -13.72 -24.90 -16.34
CA ASP A 254 -12.54 -24.16 -15.87
C ASP A 254 -11.52 -25.00 -15.05
N GLY A 255 -11.67 -26.32 -15.00
CA GLY A 255 -10.75 -27.22 -14.28
C GLY A 255 -11.11 -27.49 -12.81
N LEU A 256 -10.46 -28.53 -12.24
CA LEU A 256 -10.74 -29.16 -10.94
C LEU A 256 -10.92 -28.15 -9.78
N THR A 257 -12.15 -27.96 -9.27
CA THR A 257 -12.34 -27.33 -7.97
C THR A 257 -13.48 -27.96 -7.16
N THR A 258 -13.15 -28.51 -6.00
CA THR A 258 -14.06 -28.52 -4.83
C THR A 258 -13.25 -28.58 -3.54
N ALA A 259 -12.22 -27.74 -3.43
CA ALA A 259 -11.73 -27.38 -2.11
C ALA A 259 -12.85 -26.60 -1.41
N SER A 260 -13.67 -27.28 -0.60
CA SER A 260 -14.63 -26.58 0.26
C SER A 260 -13.82 -25.76 1.27
N TYR A 261 -14.11 -24.47 1.37
CA TYR A 261 -13.42 -23.55 2.26
C TYR A 261 -14.30 -23.21 3.46
N VAL A 262 -13.73 -23.21 4.66
CA VAL A 262 -14.44 -22.84 5.89
C VAL A 262 -13.76 -21.66 6.58
N LEU A 263 -14.51 -20.96 7.42
CA LEU A 263 -13.98 -19.87 8.24
C LEU A 263 -13.02 -20.44 9.31
N PRO A 264 -11.84 -19.85 9.52
CA PRO A 264 -10.95 -20.28 10.57
C PRO A 264 -11.58 -20.02 11.94
N MET A 265 -11.65 -21.07 12.76
CA MET A 265 -12.15 -20.99 14.13
C MET A 265 -11.04 -20.71 15.14
N ASP A 266 -9.78 -20.82 14.71
CA ASP A 266 -8.55 -20.75 15.51
C ASP A 266 -7.80 -19.42 15.37
N ASN A 267 -8.39 -18.43 14.68
CA ASN A 267 -7.80 -17.10 14.59
C ASN A 267 -7.63 -16.50 15.99
N CYS A 268 -6.44 -15.98 16.26
CA CYS A 268 -6.19 -15.22 17.48
C CYS A 268 -6.90 -13.86 17.43
N SER A 269 -7.04 -13.25 18.59
CA SER A 269 -7.45 -11.86 18.77
C SER A 269 -6.28 -10.89 18.54
N LEU A 270 -6.58 -9.59 18.39
CA LEU A 270 -5.56 -8.54 18.39
C LEU A 270 -4.85 -8.44 19.75
N GLU A 271 -5.57 -8.65 20.85
CA GLU A 271 -5.01 -8.73 22.20
C GLU A 271 -3.88 -9.76 22.29
N GLU A 272 -4.13 -10.99 21.84
CA GLU A 272 -3.11 -12.06 21.80
C GLU A 272 -1.95 -11.72 20.86
N ALA A 273 -2.23 -11.09 19.72
CA ALA A 273 -1.21 -10.68 18.76
C ALA A 273 -0.30 -9.59 19.35
N PHE A 274 -0.87 -8.53 19.94
CA PHE A 274 -0.09 -7.45 20.56
C PHE A 274 0.71 -7.96 21.77
N TYR A 275 0.13 -8.85 22.57
CA TYR A 275 0.85 -9.51 23.66
C TYR A 275 2.08 -10.26 23.14
N PHE A 276 1.92 -11.09 22.11
CA PHE A 276 3.05 -11.80 21.48
C PHE A 276 4.14 -10.83 21.01
N VAL A 277 3.75 -9.75 20.31
CA VAL A 277 4.72 -8.78 19.79
C VAL A 277 5.46 -8.08 20.93
N ALA A 278 4.75 -7.61 21.95
CA ALA A 278 5.35 -6.96 23.12
C ALA A 278 6.34 -7.88 23.84
N GLU A 279 5.93 -9.12 24.11
CA GLU A 279 6.70 -10.04 24.95
C GLU A 279 7.81 -10.76 24.20
N SER A 280 7.64 -11.04 22.91
CA SER A 280 8.58 -11.88 22.13
C SER A 280 9.50 -11.06 21.23
N LEU A 281 9.12 -9.86 20.79
CA LEU A 281 9.82 -9.11 19.74
C LEU A 281 10.16 -7.67 20.20
N PRO A 282 11.17 -7.50 21.08
CA PRO A 282 11.41 -6.24 21.77
C PRO A 282 11.88 -5.11 20.82
N GLU A 283 12.55 -5.45 19.71
CA GLU A 283 13.14 -4.47 18.78
C GLU A 283 12.35 -4.26 17.48
N VAL A 284 11.11 -4.76 17.43
CA VAL A 284 10.23 -4.59 16.28
C VAL A 284 9.80 -3.14 16.14
N CYS A 285 10.07 -2.52 14.99
CA CYS A 285 9.72 -1.12 14.73
C CYS A 285 8.58 -0.96 13.72
N VAL A 286 8.35 -1.98 12.89
CA VAL A 286 7.25 -2.03 11.91
C VAL A 286 6.32 -3.18 12.23
N LEU A 287 5.02 -2.90 12.30
CA LEU A 287 3.97 -3.90 12.47
C LEU A 287 3.03 -3.85 11.26
N THR A 288 2.89 -4.96 10.55
CA THR A 288 1.82 -5.13 9.56
C THR A 288 0.69 -5.98 10.14
N LEU A 289 -0.53 -5.47 10.10
CA LEU A 289 -1.77 -6.22 10.33
C LEU A 289 -2.50 -6.42 9.00
N GLU A 290 -2.72 -7.67 8.60
CA GLU A 290 -3.40 -8.01 7.35
C GLU A 290 -4.72 -8.75 7.64
N GLY A 291 -5.86 -8.08 7.47
CA GLY A 291 -7.19 -8.61 7.75
C GLY A 291 -7.79 -9.52 6.67
N GLY A 292 -7.04 -9.83 5.61
CA GLY A 292 -7.53 -10.51 4.40
C GLY A 292 -8.66 -9.76 3.67
N GLU A 293 -9.06 -10.22 2.49
CA GLU A 293 -10.20 -9.67 1.74
C GLU A 293 -11.08 -10.80 1.20
N ARG A 294 -12.37 -10.79 1.58
CA ARG A 294 -13.40 -11.66 1.00
C ARG A 294 -14.79 -11.08 1.20
N LYS A 295 -15.73 -11.46 0.32
CA LYS A 295 -17.16 -11.22 0.52
C LYS A 295 -17.59 -11.85 1.85
N LYS A 296 -18.13 -11.03 2.76
CA LYS A 296 -18.57 -11.43 4.12
C LYS A 296 -17.47 -12.00 5.04
N ALA A 297 -16.22 -11.56 4.90
CA ALA A 297 -15.18 -11.92 5.86
C ALA A 297 -15.55 -11.53 7.31
N PRO A 298 -15.26 -12.38 8.31
CA PRO A 298 -15.48 -12.04 9.71
C PRO A 298 -14.59 -10.86 10.11
N LYS A 299 -15.08 -10.02 11.04
CA LYS A 299 -14.26 -8.98 11.67
C LYS A 299 -13.19 -9.69 12.51
N VAL A 300 -11.95 -9.22 12.45
CA VAL A 300 -10.90 -9.65 13.38
C VAL A 300 -11.34 -9.28 14.79
N ARG A 301 -11.22 -10.24 15.70
CA ARG A 301 -11.61 -10.01 17.09
C ARG A 301 -10.53 -9.20 17.79
N HIS A 302 -10.95 -8.14 18.48
CA HIS A 302 -10.01 -7.31 19.22
C HIS A 302 -9.60 -7.96 20.53
N TRP A 303 -10.54 -8.65 21.19
CA TRP A 303 -10.37 -9.21 22.54
C TRP A 303 -10.55 -10.74 22.59
N ILE A 304 -9.97 -11.36 23.61
CA ILE A 304 -10.16 -12.77 23.97
C ILE A 304 -11.63 -13.03 24.40
N ARG A 305 -12.13 -14.26 24.16
CA ARG A 305 -13.58 -14.59 24.16
C ARG A 305 -14.16 -14.77 25.56
N ASN A 306 -13.30 -14.86 26.59
CA ASN A 306 -13.64 -15.38 27.91
C ASN A 306 -13.23 -14.48 29.09
N SER A 307 -12.92 -13.19 28.90
CA SER A 307 -12.70 -12.30 30.05
C SER A 307 -14.05 -11.90 30.64
N GLY A 308 -14.39 -12.52 31.78
CA GLY A 308 -15.57 -12.19 32.57
C GLY A 308 -15.74 -10.67 32.74
N GLU A 309 -16.97 -10.21 32.59
CA GLU A 309 -17.35 -8.80 32.63
C GLU A 309 -17.01 -8.20 33.99
N GLN A 310 -16.07 -7.24 34.05
CA GLN A 310 -16.11 -6.05 34.93
C GLN A 310 -14.80 -5.21 34.96
N SER A 311 -13.67 -5.67 34.40
CA SER A 311 -12.46 -4.83 34.33
C SER A 311 -12.37 -4.04 33.02
N VAL A 312 -11.94 -2.78 33.11
CA VAL A 312 -11.55 -1.96 31.95
C VAL A 312 -10.49 -2.73 31.15
N ARG A 313 -10.84 -3.17 29.94
CA ARG A 313 -9.92 -3.91 29.07
C ARG A 313 -8.91 -2.96 28.45
N VAL A 314 -7.61 -3.24 28.61
CA VAL A 314 -6.52 -2.44 28.07
C VAL A 314 -5.73 -3.27 27.09
N MET A 315 -5.52 -2.76 25.87
CA MET A 315 -4.73 -3.45 24.86
C MET A 315 -3.25 -3.49 25.29
N PRO A 316 -2.55 -4.63 25.17
CA PRO A 316 -1.12 -4.73 25.46
C PRO A 316 -0.32 -3.68 24.69
N LYS A 317 0.60 -2.98 25.37
CA LYS A 317 1.35 -1.88 24.79
C LYS A 317 2.62 -2.38 24.10
N VAL A 318 2.80 -2.03 22.84
CA VAL A 318 4.01 -2.29 22.07
C VAL A 318 4.75 -0.97 21.84
N HIS A 319 5.68 -0.64 22.72
CA HIS A 319 6.39 0.65 22.71
C HIS A 319 7.43 0.77 21.59
N SER A 320 7.91 -0.35 21.06
CA SER A 320 8.97 -0.40 20.04
C SER A 320 8.46 -0.05 18.64
N VAL A 321 7.17 -0.27 18.36
CA VAL A 321 6.55 -0.03 17.05
C VAL A 321 6.35 1.46 16.81
N ARG A 322 6.86 1.92 15.66
CA ARG A 322 6.76 3.30 15.17
C ARG A 322 6.01 3.42 13.85
N THR A 323 5.93 2.33 13.08
CA THR A 323 5.21 2.27 11.80
C THR A 323 4.17 1.15 11.83
N LEU A 324 2.91 1.49 11.56
CA LEU A 324 1.80 0.56 11.44
C LEU A 324 1.40 0.47 9.96
N ILE A 325 1.36 -0.74 9.43
CA ILE A 325 0.81 -1.03 8.11
C ILE A 325 -0.46 -1.86 8.31
N SER A 326 -1.59 -1.38 7.78
CA SER A 326 -2.88 -2.06 7.88
C SER A 326 -3.44 -2.33 6.49
N LYS A 327 -3.58 -3.62 6.18
CA LYS A 327 -4.06 -4.15 4.88
C LYS A 327 -5.40 -4.86 5.10
N GLY A 328 -6.30 -4.76 4.12
CA GLY A 328 -7.65 -5.33 4.29
C GLY A 328 -8.39 -4.65 5.44
N GLN A 329 -8.22 -3.32 5.54
CA GLN A 329 -8.55 -2.55 6.75
C GLN A 329 -10.00 -2.70 7.22
N TRP A 330 -10.93 -3.00 6.31
CA TRP A 330 -12.34 -3.24 6.65
C TRP A 330 -12.58 -4.43 7.61
N ASN A 331 -11.65 -5.40 7.67
CA ASN A 331 -11.75 -6.50 8.63
C ASN A 331 -11.10 -6.19 9.97
N LEU A 332 -10.26 -5.15 10.03
CA LEU A 332 -9.58 -4.70 11.25
C LEU A 332 -10.33 -3.55 11.93
N ILE A 333 -10.77 -2.56 11.15
CA ILE A 333 -11.38 -1.31 11.59
C ILE A 333 -12.71 -1.14 10.85
N ARG A 334 -13.83 -1.36 11.56
CA ARG A 334 -15.18 -1.10 11.04
C ARG A 334 -15.78 0.15 11.68
N GLU A 335 -15.40 0.43 12.91
CA GLU A 335 -15.88 1.54 13.73
C GLU A 335 -14.69 2.30 14.33
N GLU A 336 -14.99 3.43 14.95
CA GLU A 336 -13.99 4.27 15.57
C GLU A 336 -13.30 3.60 16.77
N ASP A 337 -14.06 2.87 17.59
CA ASP A 337 -13.51 2.16 18.75
C ASP A 337 -12.47 1.11 18.33
N ASP A 338 -12.64 0.50 17.16
CA ASP A 338 -11.64 -0.42 16.62
C ASP A 338 -10.30 0.28 16.36
N PHE A 339 -10.35 1.49 15.80
CA PHE A 339 -9.16 2.29 15.58
C PHE A 339 -8.53 2.69 16.91
N GLN A 340 -9.33 3.14 17.87
CA GLN A 340 -8.83 3.52 19.21
C GLN A 340 -8.18 2.34 19.93
N ASN A 341 -8.74 1.14 19.85
CA ASN A 341 -8.15 -0.07 20.43
C ASN A 341 -6.74 -0.32 19.87
N ILE A 342 -6.57 -0.28 18.55
CA ILE A 342 -5.28 -0.46 17.87
C ILE A 342 -4.31 0.64 18.24
N MET A 343 -4.73 1.91 18.16
CA MET A 343 -3.88 3.06 18.46
C MET A 343 -3.45 3.09 19.92
N SER A 344 -4.32 2.66 20.84
CA SER A 344 -3.98 2.56 22.25
C SER A 344 -2.83 1.59 22.49
N ALA A 345 -2.70 0.53 21.68
CA ALA A 345 -1.62 -0.45 21.79
C ALA A 345 -0.25 0.12 21.36
N LEU A 346 -0.24 1.20 20.58
CA LEU A 346 0.94 1.70 19.88
C LEU A 346 1.26 3.16 20.32
N PRO A 347 1.72 3.37 21.56
CA PRO A 347 1.86 4.72 22.12
C PRO A 347 2.93 5.58 21.41
N ASN A 348 3.92 4.96 20.78
CA ASN A 348 5.00 5.63 20.06
C ASN A 348 4.82 5.63 18.54
N LEU A 349 3.60 5.38 18.05
CA LEU A 349 3.32 5.34 16.63
C LEU A 349 3.56 6.71 15.98
N GLN A 350 4.38 6.74 14.94
CA GLN A 350 4.71 7.94 14.17
C GLN A 350 4.13 7.87 12.76
N GLU A 351 4.04 6.68 12.18
CA GLU A 351 3.65 6.47 10.80
C GLU A 351 2.54 5.43 10.66
N TRP A 352 1.50 5.76 9.90
CA TRP A 352 0.40 4.85 9.62
C TRP A 352 0.12 4.74 8.11
N HIS A 353 0.12 3.50 7.63
CA HIS A 353 -0.26 3.10 6.28
C HIS A 353 -1.58 2.32 6.35
N GLY A 354 -2.67 2.90 5.85
CA GLY A 354 -4.00 2.31 5.82
C GLY A 354 -4.46 2.01 4.41
N SER A 355 -4.82 0.76 4.12
CA SER A 355 -5.31 0.36 2.79
C SER A 355 -6.59 -0.45 2.85
N TYR A 356 -7.59 -0.01 2.09
CA TYR A 356 -8.82 -0.75 1.84
C TYR A 356 -8.73 -1.52 0.53
N SER A 357 -9.03 -2.82 0.57
CA SER A 357 -9.00 -3.66 -0.62
C SER A 357 -10.12 -3.37 -1.61
N LYS A 358 -11.27 -2.89 -1.12
CA LYS A 358 -12.41 -2.46 -1.95
C LYS A 358 -13.06 -1.21 -1.37
N PRO A 359 -13.45 -0.24 -2.22
CA PRO A 359 -14.11 0.96 -1.76
C PRO A 359 -15.53 0.63 -1.27
N LYS A 360 -15.91 1.22 -0.13
CA LYS A 360 -17.25 1.09 0.47
C LYS A 360 -17.64 2.41 1.11
N SER A 361 -18.93 2.74 1.08
CA SER A 361 -19.46 3.93 1.77
C SER A 361 -19.12 3.90 3.26
N LYS A 362 -19.23 2.74 3.91
CA LYS A 362 -18.85 2.59 5.32
C LYS A 362 -17.37 2.88 5.58
N SER A 363 -16.45 2.45 4.71
CA SER A 363 -15.02 2.74 4.85
C SER A 363 -14.75 4.25 4.86
N TYR A 364 -15.37 4.97 3.92
CA TYR A 364 -15.30 6.43 3.85
C TYR A 364 -15.86 7.12 5.10
N LEU A 365 -17.02 6.69 5.59
CA LEU A 365 -17.68 7.29 6.76
C LEU A 365 -16.92 7.01 8.07
N THR A 366 -16.42 5.79 8.26
CA THR A 366 -15.60 5.43 9.41
C THR A 366 -14.30 6.24 9.40
N MET A 367 -13.61 6.29 8.26
CA MET A 367 -12.37 7.05 8.13
C MET A 367 -12.58 8.56 8.28
N ALA A 368 -13.69 9.10 7.77
CA ALA A 368 -14.09 10.49 8.00
C ALA A 368 -14.23 10.84 9.49
N SER A 369 -14.72 9.89 10.29
CA SER A 369 -14.86 10.05 11.74
C SER A 369 -13.50 9.98 12.44
N ILE A 370 -12.66 9.01 12.07
CA ILE A 370 -11.29 8.86 12.59
C ILE A 370 -10.44 10.11 12.32
N LEU A 371 -10.43 10.61 11.07
CA LEU A 371 -9.65 11.79 10.67
C LEU A 371 -10.12 13.09 11.32
N ALA A 372 -11.32 13.11 11.89
CA ALA A 372 -11.81 14.26 12.63
C ALA A 372 -11.15 14.39 14.02
N LYS A 373 -10.54 13.32 14.54
CA LYS A 373 -9.87 13.32 15.84
C LYS A 373 -8.38 13.62 15.71
N PRO A 374 -7.76 14.28 16.72
CA PRO A 374 -6.33 14.52 16.73
C PRO A 374 -5.54 13.21 16.73
N MET A 375 -4.57 13.09 15.83
CA MET A 375 -3.63 11.97 15.77
C MET A 375 -2.20 12.50 15.92
N ARG A 376 -1.37 11.80 16.70
CA ARG A 376 0.06 12.14 16.91
C ARG A 376 0.97 11.48 15.89
N LEU A 377 0.59 11.55 14.62
CA LEU A 377 1.36 10.97 13.51
C LEU A 377 2.23 12.04 12.85
N THR A 378 3.42 11.64 12.39
CA THR A 378 4.29 12.42 11.50
C THR A 378 4.07 12.06 10.03
N SER A 379 3.59 10.85 9.74
CA SER A 379 3.31 10.38 8.37
C SER A 379 1.99 9.60 8.31
N LEU A 380 1.15 9.94 7.34
CA LEU A 380 -0.12 9.29 7.07
C LEU A 380 -0.19 8.89 5.59
N ASP A 381 -0.26 7.59 5.31
CA ASP A 381 -0.57 7.05 3.99
C ASP A 381 -1.94 6.37 4.04
N LEU A 382 -2.88 6.84 3.24
CA LEU A 382 -4.25 6.34 3.22
C LEU A 382 -4.72 6.03 1.81
N CYS A 383 -5.01 4.76 1.54
CA CYS A 383 -5.56 4.27 0.30
C CYS A 383 -6.97 3.73 0.50
N ILE A 384 -7.98 4.49 0.07
CA ILE A 384 -9.39 4.07 0.13
C ILE A 384 -9.86 3.45 -1.19
N GLU A 385 -9.33 3.93 -2.32
CA GLU A 385 -9.66 3.41 -3.65
C GLU A 385 -8.37 2.98 -4.38
N GLY A 386 -7.90 1.76 -4.14
CA GLY A 386 -6.69 1.21 -4.77
C GLY A 386 -6.88 0.61 -6.17
N ASP A 387 -8.07 0.75 -6.76
CA ASP A 387 -8.36 0.34 -8.14
C ASP A 387 -7.99 1.50 -9.08
N TYR A 388 -7.10 1.28 -10.04
CA TYR A 388 -6.60 2.32 -10.96
C TYR A 388 -7.31 2.32 -12.32
N ARG A 389 -8.49 1.73 -12.45
CA ARG A 389 -9.23 1.73 -13.73
C ARG A 389 -10.05 3.00 -13.92
N ARG A 390 -10.33 3.43 -15.15
CA ARG A 390 -11.24 4.57 -15.39
C ARG A 390 -12.64 4.33 -14.81
N GLU A 391 -13.29 5.38 -14.31
CA GLU A 391 -14.71 5.35 -13.96
C GLU A 391 -15.56 6.04 -15.01
N LEU A 392 -16.63 5.38 -15.46
CA LEU A 392 -17.58 5.98 -16.40
C LEU A 392 -18.56 6.92 -15.68
N SER A 393 -18.85 6.65 -14.40
CA SER A 393 -19.73 7.46 -13.56
C SER A 393 -19.44 7.18 -12.09
N PHE A 394 -19.96 8.05 -11.21
CA PHE A 394 -19.86 7.91 -9.78
C PHE A 394 -20.57 6.64 -9.32
N PRO A 395 -19.87 5.76 -8.59
CA PRO A 395 -20.50 4.55 -8.08
C PRO A 395 -21.48 4.88 -6.94
N PRO A 396 -22.55 4.08 -6.74
CA PRO A 396 -23.62 4.39 -5.78
C PRO A 396 -23.16 4.63 -4.33
N TYR A 397 -22.05 4.00 -3.93
CA TYR A 397 -21.51 4.17 -2.59
C TYR A 397 -21.02 5.60 -2.32
N ILE A 398 -20.60 6.34 -3.34
CA ILE A 398 -20.12 7.73 -3.20
C ILE A 398 -21.25 8.69 -2.87
N LEU A 399 -22.43 8.47 -3.43
CA LEU A 399 -23.62 9.28 -3.18
C LEU A 399 -24.05 9.19 -1.74
N LYS A 400 -23.96 7.97 -1.19
CA LYS A 400 -24.23 7.71 0.21
C LYS A 400 -23.20 8.39 1.13
N VAL A 401 -21.97 8.58 0.63
CA VAL A 401 -20.94 9.33 1.36
C VAL A 401 -21.23 10.82 1.27
N SER A 402 -21.43 11.35 0.06
CA SER A 402 -21.64 12.79 -0.18
C SER A 402 -22.89 13.34 0.50
N SER A 403 -23.95 12.54 0.67
CA SER A 403 -25.15 12.93 1.42
C SER A 403 -24.93 13.07 2.94
N ARG A 404 -23.82 12.55 3.47
CA ARG A 404 -23.50 12.60 4.90
C ARG A 404 -22.29 13.46 5.22
N VAL A 405 -21.27 13.41 4.37
CA VAL A 405 -20.00 14.09 4.60
C VAL A 405 -19.27 14.35 3.30
N HIS A 406 -18.67 15.52 3.21
CA HIS A 406 -17.64 15.74 2.20
C HIS A 406 -16.30 15.22 2.71
N PHE A 407 -15.85 14.07 2.21
CA PHE A 407 -14.66 13.38 2.72
C PHE A 407 -13.39 14.24 2.63
N CYS A 408 -13.24 15.05 1.58
CA CYS A 408 -12.09 15.95 1.38
C CYS A 408 -11.90 16.91 2.57
N SER A 409 -13.00 17.40 3.13
CA SER A 409 -12.99 18.26 4.31
C SER A 409 -12.46 17.54 5.56
N ARG A 410 -12.77 16.26 5.72
CA ARG A 410 -12.29 15.45 6.85
C ARG A 410 -10.83 15.05 6.66
N LEU A 411 -10.44 14.73 5.44
CA LEU A 411 -9.04 14.53 5.07
C LEU A 411 -8.20 15.78 5.38
N ALA A 412 -8.71 16.96 5.06
CA ALA A 412 -8.07 18.22 5.40
C ALA A 412 -7.92 18.44 6.92
N THR A 413 -8.90 18.00 7.74
CA THR A 413 -8.75 18.02 9.21
C THR A 413 -7.58 17.16 9.67
N GLY A 414 -7.49 15.93 9.16
CA GLY A 414 -6.37 15.04 9.49
C GLY A 414 -5.02 15.60 9.03
N ALA A 415 -4.99 16.18 7.83
CA ALA A 415 -3.80 16.81 7.25
C ALA A 415 -3.35 18.08 8.00
N ALA A 416 -4.27 18.76 8.67
CA ALA A 416 -3.99 19.94 9.49
C ALA A 416 -3.47 19.58 10.90
N SER A 417 -3.23 18.31 11.21
CA SER A 417 -2.66 17.90 12.50
C SER A 417 -1.27 18.54 12.69
N PRO A 418 -0.97 19.12 13.88
CA PRO A 418 0.27 19.86 14.12
C PRO A 418 1.52 18.97 14.07
N SER A 419 1.38 17.66 14.30
CA SER A 419 2.51 16.73 14.24
C SER A 419 2.81 16.21 12.83
N LEU A 420 1.88 16.39 11.88
CA LEU A 420 1.94 15.73 10.58
C LEU A 420 2.92 16.44 9.64
N GLU A 421 3.88 15.68 9.13
CA GLU A 421 4.88 16.15 8.15
C GLU A 421 4.59 15.65 6.74
N HIS A 422 3.99 14.46 6.63
CA HIS A 422 3.79 13.79 5.36
C HIS A 422 2.37 13.23 5.26
N ILE A 423 1.68 13.55 4.16
CA ILE A 423 0.41 12.92 3.80
C ILE A 423 0.49 12.33 2.40
N SER A 424 0.09 11.07 2.27
CA SER A 424 -0.19 10.40 1.00
C SER A 424 -1.64 9.91 1.02
N TYR A 425 -2.37 10.19 -0.06
CA TYR A 425 -3.77 9.78 -0.17
C TYR A 425 -4.06 9.24 -1.56
N THR A 426 -4.71 8.06 -1.61
CA THR A 426 -5.23 7.46 -2.84
C THR A 426 -6.74 7.30 -2.74
N GLY A 427 -7.47 8.03 -3.59
CA GLY A 427 -8.92 8.06 -3.60
C GLY A 427 -9.50 9.31 -4.25
N ARG A 428 -10.71 9.71 -3.84
CA ARG A 428 -11.37 10.90 -4.38
C ARG A 428 -11.00 12.15 -3.62
N VAL A 429 -10.58 13.17 -4.35
CA VAL A 429 -10.16 14.45 -3.78
C VAL A 429 -10.50 15.60 -4.72
N CYS A 430 -10.98 16.72 -4.18
CA CYS A 430 -11.23 17.94 -4.93
C CYS A 430 -10.61 19.16 -4.24
N LYS A 431 -10.73 20.33 -4.88
CA LYS A 431 -10.19 21.62 -4.39
C LYS A 431 -10.52 21.94 -2.93
N GLN A 432 -11.66 21.45 -2.42
CA GLN A 432 -12.08 21.70 -1.03
C GLN A 432 -11.09 21.15 -0.01
N PHE A 433 -10.32 20.10 -0.34
CA PHE A 433 -9.24 19.61 0.52
C PHE A 433 -8.25 20.73 0.86
N PHE A 434 -7.75 21.45 -0.14
CA PHE A 434 -6.78 22.53 0.08
C PHE A 434 -7.42 23.78 0.70
N ILE A 435 -8.65 24.11 0.30
CA ILE A 435 -9.41 25.23 0.90
C ILE A 435 -9.57 25.00 2.41
N ASP A 436 -10.02 23.81 2.81
CA ASP A 436 -10.21 23.46 4.22
C ASP A 436 -8.88 23.27 4.96
N LEU A 437 -7.84 22.78 4.30
CA LEU A 437 -6.52 22.65 4.91
C LEU A 437 -5.98 24.04 5.29
N MET A 438 -6.15 25.02 4.41
CA MET A 438 -5.79 26.41 4.71
C MET A 438 -6.65 27.01 5.83
N SER A 439 -7.96 26.76 5.87
CA SER A 439 -8.83 27.31 6.92
C SER A 439 -8.57 26.69 8.29
N LYS A 440 -8.20 25.41 8.33
CA LYS A 440 -7.95 24.65 9.57
C LYS A 440 -6.52 24.76 10.08
N SER A 441 -5.57 25.13 9.21
CA SER A 441 -4.22 25.48 9.61
C SER A 441 -4.24 26.84 10.33
N LYS A 442 -4.47 26.80 11.65
CA LYS A 442 -4.66 27.99 12.50
C LYS A 442 -3.40 28.82 12.68
N ASP A 443 -2.21 28.19 12.70
CA ASP A 443 -0.92 28.89 12.77
C ASP A 443 0.06 28.27 11.77
N PRO A 444 0.37 28.95 10.65
CA PRO A 444 1.35 28.50 9.67
C PRO A 444 2.75 28.24 10.26
N ARG A 445 3.10 28.86 11.40
CA ARG A 445 4.40 28.65 12.08
C ARG A 445 4.46 27.31 12.80
N ASN A 446 3.30 26.76 13.18
CA ASN A 446 3.19 25.46 13.84
C ASN A 446 2.90 24.33 12.85
N ALA A 447 2.64 24.65 11.58
CA ALA A 447 2.44 23.66 10.54
C ALA A 447 3.77 22.96 10.22
N ARG A 448 3.83 21.65 10.45
CA ARG A 448 5.02 20.83 10.12
C ARG A 448 4.91 20.12 8.77
N LEU A 449 3.82 20.34 8.05
CA LEU A 449 3.54 19.65 6.79
C LEU A 449 4.58 20.01 5.74
N LYS A 450 5.33 19.01 5.27
CA LYS A 450 6.43 19.12 4.30
C LYS A 450 6.10 18.51 2.95
N SER A 451 5.28 17.45 2.93
CA SER A 451 4.92 16.77 1.67
C SER A 451 3.45 16.39 1.59
N ILE A 452 2.86 16.65 0.42
CA ILE A 452 1.51 16.25 0.06
C ILE A 452 1.57 15.43 -1.23
N ASP A 453 1.04 14.21 -1.19
CA ASP A 453 1.00 13.29 -2.33
C ASP A 453 -0.42 12.76 -2.54
N LEU A 454 -1.07 13.18 -3.62
CA LEU A 454 -2.43 12.82 -3.95
C LEU A 454 -2.45 11.95 -5.21
N THR A 455 -2.88 10.70 -5.08
CA THR A 455 -3.23 9.84 -6.20
C THR A 455 -4.75 9.88 -6.38
N VAL A 456 -5.19 10.71 -7.33
CA VAL A 456 -6.58 11.04 -7.59
C VAL A 456 -7.22 9.93 -8.40
N LYS A 457 -8.28 9.34 -7.86
CA LYS A 457 -9.14 8.40 -8.58
C LYS A 457 -10.22 9.13 -9.37
N ASN A 458 -10.86 10.11 -8.75
CA ASN A 458 -11.84 11.00 -9.35
C ASN A 458 -11.96 12.28 -8.49
N CYS A 459 -12.47 13.37 -9.06
CA CYS A 459 -12.68 14.64 -8.35
C CYS A 459 -14.13 14.76 -7.87
N CYS A 460 -14.32 15.11 -6.59
CA CYS A 460 -15.64 15.45 -6.08
C CYS A 460 -16.15 16.73 -6.74
N ARG A 461 -17.32 16.68 -7.36
CA ARG A 461 -17.98 17.81 -8.02
C ARG A 461 -19.49 17.70 -7.88
N GLN A 462 -20.19 18.83 -7.99
CA GLN A 462 -21.63 18.80 -8.18
C GLN A 462 -21.91 18.31 -9.59
N VAL A 463 -22.87 17.41 -9.74
CA VAL A 463 -23.19 16.77 -11.01
C VAL A 463 -24.68 16.89 -11.21
N ALA A 464 -25.10 17.53 -12.30
CA ALA A 464 -26.50 17.61 -12.71
C ALA A 464 -26.97 16.25 -13.25
N HIS A 465 -26.15 15.62 -14.10
CA HIS A 465 -26.42 14.31 -14.68
C HIS A 465 -25.31 13.30 -14.40
N TRP A 466 -25.71 12.16 -13.85
CA TRP A 466 -24.86 11.11 -13.30
C TRP A 466 -23.85 10.51 -14.29
N ASN A 467 -24.17 10.53 -15.57
CA ASN A 467 -23.30 10.13 -16.67
C ASN A 467 -22.11 11.08 -16.89
N GLU A 468 -22.13 12.31 -16.37
CA GLU A 468 -21.04 13.30 -16.49
C GLU A 468 -20.02 13.24 -15.34
N SER A 469 -20.14 12.21 -14.50
CA SER A 469 -19.35 12.05 -13.27
C SER A 469 -18.16 11.10 -13.42
N GLY A 470 -17.76 10.80 -14.66
CA GLY A 470 -16.63 9.94 -14.97
C GLY A 470 -15.28 10.48 -14.50
N SER A 471 -14.24 9.72 -14.80
CA SER A 471 -12.84 10.13 -14.69
C SER A 471 -12.12 9.84 -16.00
N GLY A 472 -10.94 10.42 -16.19
CA GLY A 472 -10.04 10.06 -17.28
C GLY A 472 -9.79 11.17 -18.30
N ILE A 473 -8.86 10.88 -19.21
CA ILE A 473 -8.30 11.86 -20.15
C ILE A 473 -9.28 12.33 -21.24
N THR A 474 -10.40 11.63 -21.39
CA THR A 474 -11.46 11.96 -22.36
C THR A 474 -12.63 12.72 -21.72
N ASP A 475 -12.66 12.86 -20.39
CA ASP A 475 -13.73 13.54 -19.66
C ASP A 475 -13.27 14.97 -19.30
N MET A 476 -13.72 15.96 -20.06
CA MET A 476 -13.37 17.36 -19.82
C MET A 476 -13.87 17.89 -18.47
N ASN A 477 -14.98 17.37 -17.92
CA ASN A 477 -15.44 17.77 -16.59
C ASN A 477 -14.47 17.29 -15.51
N PHE A 478 -13.91 16.09 -15.67
CA PHE A 478 -12.83 15.61 -14.81
C PHE A 478 -11.55 16.43 -14.97
N ILE A 479 -11.12 16.73 -16.19
CA ILE A 479 -9.91 17.54 -16.46
C ILE A 479 -10.03 18.93 -15.83
N ASN A 480 -11.15 19.61 -16.00
CA ASN A 480 -11.41 20.92 -15.38
C ASN A 480 -11.39 20.81 -13.84
N ALA A 481 -12.03 19.78 -13.27
CA ALA A 481 -12.01 19.58 -11.82
C ALA A 481 -10.61 19.23 -11.27
N PHE A 482 -9.78 18.54 -12.06
CA PHE A 482 -8.38 18.26 -11.74
C PHE A 482 -7.55 19.55 -11.78
N GLU A 483 -7.75 20.40 -12.78
CA GLU A 483 -7.13 21.73 -12.84
C GLU A 483 -7.47 22.56 -11.61
N GLU A 484 -8.74 22.65 -11.23
CA GLU A 484 -9.16 23.39 -10.04
C GLU A 484 -8.50 22.84 -8.75
N LEU A 485 -8.32 21.52 -8.66
CA LEU A 485 -7.61 20.89 -7.56
C LEU A 485 -6.13 21.30 -7.54
N VAL A 486 -5.45 21.33 -8.70
CA VAL A 486 -4.05 21.77 -8.84
C VAL A 486 -3.91 23.24 -8.45
N ILE A 487 -4.76 24.12 -8.99
CA ILE A 487 -4.78 25.56 -8.66
C ILE A 487 -4.97 25.77 -7.15
N ALA A 488 -5.91 25.05 -6.53
CA ALA A 488 -6.12 25.13 -5.09
C ALA A 488 -4.92 24.62 -4.28
N GLY A 489 -4.23 23.58 -4.77
CA GLY A 489 -2.98 23.09 -4.20
C GLY A 489 -1.88 24.15 -4.23
N ILE A 490 -1.68 24.79 -5.38
CA ILE A 490 -0.71 25.88 -5.56
C ILE A 490 -1.06 27.05 -4.64
N ARG A 491 -2.33 27.45 -4.59
CA ARG A 491 -2.83 28.49 -3.67
C ARG A 491 -2.46 28.20 -2.22
N ALA A 492 -2.58 26.96 -1.79
CA ALA A 492 -2.24 26.54 -0.43
C ALA A 492 -0.75 26.68 -0.10
N LEU A 493 0.16 26.52 -1.08
CA LEU A 493 1.59 26.80 -0.90
C LEU A 493 1.90 28.27 -0.58
N GLY A 494 0.97 29.18 -0.91
CA GLY A 494 1.04 30.57 -0.48
C GLY A 494 1.05 30.73 1.04
N ARG A 495 0.42 29.81 1.78
CA ARG A 495 0.35 29.79 3.25
C ARG A 495 1.19 28.69 3.89
N LEU A 496 1.29 27.52 3.24
CA LEU A 496 2.01 26.34 3.72
C LEU A 496 3.47 26.38 3.27
N LYS A 497 4.25 27.33 3.81
CA LYS A 497 5.64 27.59 3.36
C LYS A 497 6.62 26.46 3.62
N SER A 498 6.32 25.56 4.54
CA SER A 498 7.12 24.36 4.82
C SER A 498 6.95 23.24 3.78
N VAL A 499 5.95 23.33 2.89
CA VAL A 499 5.68 22.29 1.90
C VAL A 499 6.66 22.42 0.73
N GLU A 500 7.60 21.47 0.66
CA GLU A 500 8.65 21.39 -0.37
C GLU A 500 8.29 20.40 -1.49
N TYR A 501 7.31 19.53 -1.23
CA TYR A 501 6.84 18.50 -2.15
C TYR A 501 5.33 18.51 -2.26
N LEU A 502 4.82 18.78 -3.46
CA LEU A 502 3.41 18.62 -3.80
C LEU A 502 3.30 17.77 -5.06
N ARG A 503 2.65 16.61 -4.95
CA ARG A 503 2.30 15.79 -6.10
C ARG A 503 0.80 15.56 -6.14
N ILE A 504 0.20 15.77 -7.29
CA ILE A 504 -1.20 15.46 -7.58
C ILE A 504 -1.18 14.68 -8.89
N ARG A 505 -1.65 13.44 -8.90
CA ARG A 505 -1.60 12.60 -10.11
C ARG A 505 -2.86 11.77 -10.27
N TYR A 506 -3.33 11.65 -11.49
CA TYR A 506 -4.27 10.63 -11.88
C TYR A 506 -3.50 9.40 -12.39
N VAL A 507 -4.02 8.21 -12.11
CA VAL A 507 -3.44 6.96 -12.62
C VAL A 507 -4.57 6.13 -13.19
N ASP A 508 -4.49 5.90 -14.50
CA ASP A 508 -5.34 4.97 -15.24
C ASP A 508 -4.46 3.93 -15.92
N LEU A 509 -4.55 2.70 -15.43
CA LEU A 509 -3.77 1.58 -15.97
C LEU A 509 -4.38 1.03 -17.27
N ASP A 510 -5.66 1.28 -17.52
CA ASP A 510 -6.36 0.87 -18.72
C ASP A 510 -6.36 1.97 -19.79
N SER A 511 -5.76 3.12 -19.49
CA SER A 511 -5.62 4.21 -20.45
C SER A 511 -4.83 3.72 -21.67
N PRO A 512 -5.32 3.95 -22.90
CA PRO A 512 -4.55 3.65 -24.10
C PRO A 512 -3.27 4.51 -24.18
N PHE A 513 -3.20 5.61 -23.42
CA PHE A 513 -2.06 6.52 -23.38
C PHE A 513 -1.67 6.87 -21.93
N PRO A 514 -1.02 5.96 -21.20
CA PRO A 514 -0.59 6.20 -19.81
C PRO A 514 0.26 7.48 -19.61
N PRO A 515 1.14 7.89 -20.55
CA PRO A 515 1.88 9.15 -20.43
C PRO A 515 1.00 10.41 -20.40
N LEU A 516 -0.21 10.35 -20.95
CA LEU A 516 -1.15 11.48 -20.94
C LEU A 516 -1.98 11.55 -19.66
N ASN A 517 -1.79 10.64 -18.70
CA ASN A 517 -2.48 10.73 -17.41
C ASN A 517 -2.07 12.04 -16.71
N PRO A 518 -3.03 12.91 -16.34
CA PRO A 518 -2.70 14.22 -15.79
C PRO A 518 -1.99 14.08 -14.45
N HIS A 519 -0.91 14.83 -14.30
CA HIS A 519 -0.15 14.92 -13.06
C HIS A 519 0.41 16.32 -12.90
N PHE A 520 0.63 16.74 -11.67
CA PHE A 520 1.33 17.96 -11.29
C PHE A 520 2.35 17.58 -10.22
N LEU A 521 3.58 18.05 -10.38
CA LEU A 521 4.66 17.83 -9.43
C LEU A 521 5.38 19.14 -9.18
N LEU A 522 5.43 19.57 -7.92
CA LEU A 522 6.37 20.54 -7.41
C LEU A 522 7.36 19.83 -6.49
N ARG A 523 8.66 19.97 -6.78
CA ARG A 523 9.75 19.47 -5.94
C ARG A 523 10.97 20.36 -6.08
N ASN A 524 11.53 20.79 -4.95
CA ASN A 524 12.77 21.60 -4.92
C ASN A 524 12.69 22.85 -5.81
N GLY A 525 11.54 23.54 -5.81
CA GLY A 525 11.33 24.73 -6.65
C GLY A 525 11.17 24.46 -8.15
N ARG A 526 11.09 23.20 -8.58
CA ARG A 526 10.81 22.83 -9.97
C ARG A 526 9.41 22.26 -10.11
N CYS A 527 8.71 22.71 -11.14
CA CYS A 527 7.38 22.26 -11.51
C CYS A 527 7.40 21.43 -12.80
N SER A 528 6.55 20.43 -12.87
CA SER A 528 6.32 19.66 -14.09
C SER A 528 4.90 19.09 -14.14
N GLY A 529 4.47 18.69 -15.33
CA GLY A 529 3.19 18.01 -15.55
C GLY A 529 2.14 18.93 -16.19
N VAL A 530 0.89 18.91 -15.75
CA VAL A 530 -0.16 19.69 -16.41
C VAL A 530 0.03 21.19 -16.17
N TRP A 531 -0.26 21.98 -17.20
CA TRP A 531 -0.20 23.43 -17.14
C TRP A 531 -1.37 24.09 -17.89
N SER A 532 -1.67 25.33 -17.49
CA SER A 532 -2.61 26.25 -18.11
C SER A 532 -2.19 27.67 -17.71
N ASP A 533 -2.74 28.69 -18.37
CA ASP A 533 -2.47 30.09 -18.01
C ASP A 533 -2.89 30.38 -16.56
N ALA A 534 -3.98 29.76 -16.09
CA ALA A 534 -4.44 29.87 -14.71
C ALA A 534 -3.48 29.22 -13.71
N ILE A 535 -2.93 28.04 -14.04
CA ILE A 535 -1.90 27.38 -13.22
C ILE A 535 -0.63 28.23 -13.16
N ILE A 536 -0.17 28.76 -14.29
CA ILE A 536 1.04 29.60 -14.36
C ILE A 536 0.84 30.89 -13.56
N ALA A 537 -0.30 31.57 -13.73
CA ALA A 537 -0.63 32.77 -12.99
C ALA A 537 -0.65 32.52 -11.47
N GLU A 538 -1.26 31.42 -11.03
CA GLU A 538 -1.32 31.07 -9.61
C GLU A 538 0.05 30.65 -9.05
N MET A 539 0.88 29.96 -9.84
CA MET A 539 2.27 29.63 -9.47
C MET A 539 3.10 30.89 -9.26
N ASN A 540 3.04 31.84 -10.20
CA ASN A 540 3.74 33.11 -10.10
C ASN A 540 3.30 33.91 -8.87
N ARG A 541 2.03 33.77 -8.46
CA ARG A 541 1.49 34.43 -7.26
C ARG A 541 1.90 33.75 -5.96
N ALA A 542 1.83 32.42 -5.87
CA ALA A 542 2.01 31.68 -4.62
C ALA A 542 3.46 31.27 -4.33
N GLN A 543 4.23 30.97 -5.39
CA GLN A 543 5.60 30.49 -5.37
C GLN A 543 6.41 31.12 -6.53
N PRO A 544 6.73 32.44 -6.47
CA PRO A 544 7.41 33.15 -7.57
C PRO A 544 8.80 32.59 -7.95
N SER A 545 9.45 31.87 -7.03
CA SER A 545 10.75 31.25 -7.25
C SER A 545 10.66 29.92 -7.99
N ALA A 546 9.47 29.31 -8.06
CA ALA A 546 9.29 28.02 -8.72
C ALA A 546 9.15 28.20 -10.23
N ARG A 547 9.72 27.27 -11.02
CA ARG A 547 9.68 27.33 -12.49
C ARG A 547 9.30 25.97 -13.08
N PHE A 548 8.55 26.00 -14.18
CA PHE A 548 8.32 24.81 -15.00
C PHE A 548 9.61 24.43 -15.74
N GLU A 549 9.91 23.14 -15.80
CA GLU A 549 11.09 22.63 -16.52
C GLU A 549 10.94 22.80 -18.04
N GLU A 550 9.76 22.53 -18.57
CA GLU A 550 9.39 22.62 -19.98
C GLU A 550 7.88 22.87 -20.05
N LEU A 551 7.39 23.60 -21.05
CA LEU A 551 5.97 23.81 -21.33
C LEU A 551 5.68 23.38 -22.77
N SER A 552 4.94 22.29 -22.95
CA SER A 552 4.55 21.84 -24.28
C SER A 552 3.15 22.34 -24.63
N GLU A 553 3.02 22.92 -25.84
CA GLU A 553 1.76 23.44 -26.39
C GLU A 553 0.91 22.36 -27.07
N SER A 554 1.47 21.18 -27.38
CA SER A 554 0.76 20.11 -28.12
C SER A 554 1.02 18.73 -27.50
N PHE A 555 0.20 17.73 -27.85
CA PHE A 555 0.47 16.31 -27.53
C PHE A 555 1.27 15.60 -28.63
N GLY A 556 1.78 16.34 -29.62
CA GLY A 556 2.21 15.81 -30.92
C GLY A 556 1.04 15.59 -31.89
N GLU A 557 1.31 14.96 -33.04
CA GLU A 557 0.28 14.66 -34.04
C GLU A 557 -0.66 13.55 -33.54
N VAL A 558 -1.96 13.87 -33.47
CA VAL A 558 -3.02 12.91 -33.13
C VAL A 558 -3.64 12.39 -34.43
N GLY A 559 -3.24 11.18 -34.83
CA GLY A 559 -3.84 10.46 -35.96
C GLY A 559 -4.97 9.53 -35.48
N TYR A 560 -5.96 9.28 -36.32
CA TYR A 560 -6.94 8.22 -36.12
C TYR A 560 -6.68 7.12 -37.15
N ARG A 561 -6.50 5.88 -36.69
CA ARG A 561 -6.46 4.72 -37.60
C ARG A 561 -7.85 4.43 -38.15
N LYS A 562 -7.90 3.71 -39.27
CA LYS A 562 -9.14 3.29 -39.95
C LYS A 562 -10.07 2.45 -39.07
N ASP A 563 -9.57 1.87 -37.97
CA ASP A 563 -10.31 1.11 -36.96
C ASP A 563 -10.88 1.99 -35.83
N GLY A 564 -10.76 3.32 -35.93
CA GLY A 564 -11.20 4.27 -34.90
C GLY A 564 -10.24 4.40 -33.71
N ARG A 565 -9.11 3.66 -33.69
CA ARG A 565 -8.11 3.81 -32.63
C ARG A 565 -7.28 5.07 -32.85
N MET A 566 -7.18 5.89 -31.82
CA MET A 566 -6.25 7.02 -31.79
C MET A 566 -4.80 6.50 -31.82
N THR A 567 -3.95 7.19 -32.55
CA THR A 567 -2.50 7.00 -32.55
C THR A 567 -1.85 8.34 -32.32
N PHE A 568 -0.97 8.41 -31.34
CA PHE A 568 -0.14 9.58 -31.11
C PHE A 568 1.18 9.33 -31.82
N ASN A 569 1.56 10.22 -32.70
CA ASN A 569 2.94 10.31 -33.15
C ASN A 569 3.61 11.35 -32.25
N PRO A 570 4.26 10.92 -31.15
CA PRO A 570 4.93 11.86 -30.29
C PRO A 570 6.00 12.57 -31.12
N GLU A 571 6.00 13.91 -31.16
CA GLU A 571 7.17 14.69 -31.61
C GLU A 571 8.38 14.52 -30.64
N PHE A 572 8.26 13.64 -29.65
CA PHE A 572 9.21 13.50 -28.55
C PHE A 572 10.34 12.51 -28.89
N PRO A 573 11.61 12.83 -28.57
CA PRO A 573 12.72 11.91 -28.78
C PRO A 573 12.54 10.65 -27.93
N THR A 574 12.74 9.49 -28.55
CA THR A 574 12.66 8.14 -27.95
C THR A 574 13.75 7.83 -26.90
N SER A 575 14.59 8.80 -26.54
CA SER A 575 15.70 8.60 -25.61
C SER A 575 15.97 9.85 -24.75
N SER A 576 15.76 9.72 -23.43
CA SER A 576 16.27 10.62 -22.37
C SER A 576 15.65 12.04 -22.21
N SER A 577 14.40 12.14 -21.74
CA SER A 577 13.98 13.24 -20.83
C SER A 577 12.59 12.92 -20.26
N ARG A 578 12.43 12.99 -18.94
CA ARG A 578 11.39 12.28 -18.18
C ARG A 578 10.33 13.21 -17.58
N THR A 579 10.20 14.45 -18.07
CA THR A 579 9.20 15.41 -17.56
C THR A 579 8.78 16.41 -18.64
N ILE A 580 7.80 16.03 -19.47
CA ILE A 580 7.14 16.98 -20.39
C ILE A 580 5.90 17.53 -19.68
N SER A 581 5.76 18.85 -19.64
CA SER A 581 4.55 19.49 -19.11
C SER A 581 3.51 19.66 -20.22
N LEU A 582 2.27 19.28 -19.93
CA LEU A 582 1.19 19.14 -20.91
C LEU A 582 0.11 20.21 -20.72
N LYS A 583 -0.23 20.95 -21.79
CA LYS A 583 -1.30 21.97 -21.72
C LYS A 583 -2.68 21.32 -21.56
N LEU A 584 -3.45 21.76 -20.58
CA LEU A 584 -4.74 21.16 -20.24
C LEU A 584 -5.80 21.32 -21.35
N SER A 585 -5.75 22.39 -22.14
CA SER A 585 -6.69 22.60 -23.26
C SER A 585 -6.60 21.50 -24.33
N ASN A 586 -5.46 20.81 -24.43
CA ASN A 586 -5.25 19.78 -25.44
C ASN A 586 -6.05 18.50 -25.17
N TYR A 587 -6.52 18.27 -23.93
CA TYR A 587 -7.42 17.15 -23.63
C TYR A 587 -8.77 17.28 -24.35
N ALA A 588 -9.17 18.49 -24.78
CA ALA A 588 -10.38 18.67 -25.59
C ALA A 588 -10.30 17.94 -26.94
N LEU A 589 -9.08 17.80 -27.52
CA LEU A 589 -8.85 17.02 -28.75
C LEU A 589 -9.17 15.54 -28.57
N LEU A 590 -9.06 15.03 -27.33
CA LEU A 590 -9.34 13.64 -26.97
C LEU A 590 -10.83 13.41 -26.71
N SER A 591 -11.52 14.43 -26.22
CA SER A 591 -12.97 14.39 -25.99
C SER A 591 -13.76 14.41 -27.29
N ALA A 592 -13.23 15.02 -28.36
CA ALA A 592 -13.89 15.15 -29.66
C ALA A 592 -13.80 13.89 -30.54
N GLY A 593 -13.02 12.87 -30.13
CA GLY A 593 -12.77 11.64 -30.89
C GLY A 593 -13.54 10.40 -30.42
N ALA A 594 -14.44 10.53 -29.43
CA ALA A 594 -15.31 9.44 -29.03
C ALA A 594 -16.54 9.43 -29.96
N PRO A 595 -16.77 8.37 -30.76
CA PRO A 595 -17.99 8.25 -31.54
C PRO A 595 -19.25 8.20 -30.67
#